data_AF-A0A7X4FM22-F1
#
_entry.id   AF-A0A7X4FM22-F1
#
_cell.length_a   1.000
_cell.length_b   1.000
_cell.length_c   1.000
_cell.angle_alpha   90.00
_cell.angle_beta   90.00
_cell.angle_gamma   90.00
#
_symmetry.space_group_name_H-M   'P 1'
#
loop_
_entity.id
_entity.type
_entity.pdbx_description
1 polymer ?
#
loop_
_entity_poly.entity_id
_entity_poly.type
_entity_poly.pdbx_seq_one_letter_code
_entity_poly.pdbx_strand_id
1 'polypeptide(L)'
;MSDRVIQQCAVMSDRELVRTLTIDRENFQGNFLVIAESEREKRALSIENFIDDVHLAQNDEEGESCTIDQALAKVHSDIPLWSILTLANCLEDAWVIQREFRQWLVHHYVEEGYLTSFFFETTEQLKSTLRRFLSLELWTVDVSHDLNTWKPIFQSRSPAFLNKIISELGDILHTVKTPLFSQDQKGQLVLLVHPEFEKQAQEVADRNHTKIEQLYDRAEYLAETKNSEQELRIYDILSELVPDNLAVHYNRGNILIELDRLDEAVESLIEAIVLGLPEIGDKIDLKPRRGSGVAGSVNPLLSLVALSRENNEQLHYPDYIDDIEMLLLHIREQHPENTRILHGLAIIAEQKNDIAVACQHYRDMLAIDPQNKAAQTHLAYLEQIQ
;
A
#
# COMPACT_ATOMS: atom_id res chain seq x y z
N MET A 1 -54.89 3.32 11.41
CA MET A 1 -53.45 3.38 11.74
C MET A 1 -52.72 2.10 11.31
N SER A 2 -53.35 0.93 11.34
CA SER A 2 -52.80 -0.35 10.86
C SER A 2 -52.28 -0.31 9.43
N ASP A 3 -53.06 0.24 8.49
CA ASP A 3 -52.76 0.13 7.05
C ASP A 3 -51.50 0.90 6.65
N ARG A 4 -51.24 2.02 7.34
CA ARG A 4 -50.02 2.82 7.13
C ARG A 4 -48.78 2.08 7.61
N VAL A 5 -48.88 1.36 8.74
CA VAL A 5 -47.76 0.58 9.28
C VAL A 5 -47.49 -0.66 8.43
N ILE A 6 -48.54 -1.33 7.94
CA ILE A 6 -48.43 -2.45 6.99
C ILE A 6 -47.72 -1.99 5.71
N GLN A 7 -48.14 -0.86 5.15
CA GLN A 7 -47.51 -0.31 3.96
C GLN A 7 -46.05 0.09 4.20
N GLN A 8 -45.73 0.62 5.39
CA GLN A 8 -44.36 0.92 5.78
C GLN A 8 -43.48 -0.34 5.86
N CYS A 9 -43.91 -1.38 6.59
CA CYS A 9 -43.14 -2.63 6.67
C CYS A 9 -42.98 -3.32 5.30
N ALA A 10 -44.01 -3.24 4.45
CA ALA A 10 -43.98 -3.85 3.11
C ALA A 10 -42.96 -3.21 2.16
N VAL A 11 -42.62 -1.92 2.33
CA VAL A 11 -41.61 -1.24 1.48
C VAL A 11 -40.19 -1.29 2.04
N MET A 12 -40.01 -1.74 3.28
CA MET A 12 -38.67 -1.94 3.86
C MET A 12 -37.92 -3.03 3.09
N SER A 13 -36.63 -2.81 2.87
CA SER A 13 -35.70 -3.85 2.46
C SER A 13 -35.58 -4.93 3.53
N ASP A 14 -35.07 -6.10 3.15
CA ASP A 14 -34.88 -7.22 4.08
C ASP A 14 -33.93 -6.82 5.22
N ARG A 15 -32.91 -6.01 4.92
CA ARG A 15 -31.96 -5.46 5.90
C ARG A 15 -32.62 -4.49 6.89
N GLU A 16 -33.41 -3.54 6.42
CA GLU A 16 -34.15 -2.62 7.30
C GLU A 16 -35.11 -3.37 8.22
N LEU A 17 -35.72 -4.44 7.70
CA LEU A 17 -36.62 -5.29 8.48
C LEU A 17 -35.86 -6.06 9.56
N VAL A 18 -34.70 -6.65 9.23
CA VAL A 18 -33.82 -7.31 10.21
C VAL A 18 -33.32 -6.32 11.25
N ARG A 19 -32.83 -5.15 10.85
CA ARG A 19 -32.37 -4.09 11.75
C ARG A 19 -33.45 -3.68 12.77
N THR A 20 -34.68 -3.51 12.28
CA THR A 20 -35.84 -3.15 13.12
C THR A 20 -36.17 -4.25 14.15
N LEU A 21 -36.10 -5.51 13.74
CA LEU A 21 -36.43 -6.64 14.62
C LEU A 21 -35.31 -7.00 15.61
N THR A 22 -34.10 -6.48 15.38
CA THR A 22 -32.87 -6.73 16.17
C THR A 22 -32.43 -5.47 16.93
N ILE A 23 -31.51 -4.68 16.37
CA ILE A 23 -30.84 -3.56 17.05
C ILE A 23 -31.82 -2.45 17.44
N ASP A 24 -32.72 -2.07 16.53
CA ASP A 24 -33.62 -0.94 16.74
C ASP A 24 -34.93 -1.35 17.43
N ARG A 25 -35.04 -2.59 17.91
CA ARG A 25 -36.30 -3.16 18.44
C ARG A 25 -36.93 -2.31 19.53
N GLU A 26 -36.12 -1.72 20.40
CA GLU A 26 -36.59 -0.86 21.51
C GLU A 26 -37.14 0.49 21.04
N ASN A 27 -36.78 0.93 19.83
CA ASN A 27 -37.24 2.20 19.25
C ASN A 27 -38.68 2.13 18.70
N PHE A 28 -39.24 0.92 18.56
CA PHE A 28 -40.54 0.70 17.93
C PHE A 28 -41.61 0.21 18.91
N GLN A 29 -42.85 0.64 18.68
CA GLN A 29 -44.01 0.19 19.46
C GLN A 29 -44.36 -1.27 19.13
N GLY A 30 -44.93 -2.00 20.11
CA GLY A 30 -45.28 -3.42 19.94
C GLY A 30 -46.16 -3.74 18.73
N ASN A 31 -47.11 -2.87 18.37
CA ASN A 31 -47.95 -3.06 17.18
C ASN A 31 -47.15 -2.99 15.87
N PHE A 32 -46.08 -2.18 15.81
CA PHE A 32 -45.19 -2.11 14.65
C PHE A 32 -44.37 -3.40 14.54
N LEU A 33 -43.81 -3.87 15.66
CA LEU A 33 -43.00 -5.10 15.69
C LEU A 33 -43.81 -6.34 15.27
N VAL A 34 -45.08 -6.44 15.64
CA VAL A 34 -45.96 -7.54 15.19
C VAL A 34 -46.13 -7.54 13.67
N ILE A 35 -46.29 -6.36 13.07
CA ILE A 35 -46.46 -6.24 11.61
C ILE A 35 -45.13 -6.51 10.90
N ALA A 36 -44.01 -6.05 11.45
CA ALA A 36 -42.67 -6.35 10.94
C ALA A 36 -42.36 -7.86 10.97
N GLU A 37 -42.68 -8.56 12.06
CA GLU A 37 -42.54 -10.03 12.13
C GLU A 37 -43.42 -10.74 11.10
N SER A 38 -44.68 -10.28 10.92
CA SER A 38 -45.56 -10.87 9.91
C SER A 38 -45.03 -10.68 8.49
N GLU A 39 -44.43 -9.53 8.18
CA GLU A 39 -43.81 -9.30 6.87
C GLU A 39 -42.53 -10.14 6.71
N ARG A 40 -41.75 -10.33 7.79
CA ARG A 40 -40.58 -11.22 7.79
C ARG A 40 -40.97 -12.66 7.47
N GLU A 41 -41.99 -13.18 8.14
CA GLU A 41 -42.52 -14.53 7.91
C GLU A 41 -43.04 -14.70 6.47
N LYS A 42 -43.76 -13.70 5.97
CA LYS A 42 -44.27 -13.67 4.58
C LYS A 42 -43.15 -13.72 3.54
N ARG A 43 -41.99 -13.11 3.83
CA ARG A 43 -40.79 -13.17 2.98
C ARG A 43 -39.92 -14.40 3.24
N ALA A 44 -40.28 -15.25 4.21
CA ALA A 44 -39.49 -16.40 4.65
C ALA A 44 -38.05 -16.05 5.07
N LEU A 45 -37.85 -14.85 5.63
CA LEU A 45 -36.54 -14.38 6.07
C LEU A 45 -36.15 -15.00 7.41
N SER A 46 -35.02 -15.72 7.44
CA SER A 46 -34.41 -16.20 8.68
C SER A 46 -33.46 -15.14 9.21
N ILE A 47 -33.75 -14.59 10.41
CA ILE A 47 -32.85 -13.63 11.08
C ILE A 47 -31.51 -14.29 11.37
N GLU A 48 -31.51 -15.56 11.81
CA GLU A 48 -30.29 -16.30 12.12
C GLU A 48 -29.37 -16.43 10.90
N ASN A 49 -29.93 -16.82 9.74
CA ASN A 49 -29.13 -16.93 8.51
C ASN A 49 -28.68 -15.57 7.99
N PHE A 50 -29.49 -14.53 8.20
CA PHE A 50 -29.13 -13.18 7.78
C PHE A 50 -28.00 -12.63 8.64
N ILE A 51 -28.04 -12.86 9.96
CA ILE A 51 -26.96 -12.49 10.89
C ILE A 51 -25.68 -13.27 10.61
N ASP A 52 -25.80 -14.57 10.29
CA ASP A 52 -24.65 -15.41 9.99
C ASP A 52 -24.02 -15.10 8.62
N ASP A 53 -24.67 -14.32 7.76
CA ASP A 53 -24.10 -13.85 6.49
C ASP A 53 -23.16 -12.65 6.73
N VAL A 54 -21.87 -12.95 6.76
CA VAL A 54 -20.78 -11.99 7.00
C VAL A 54 -19.97 -11.80 5.73
N HIS A 55 -19.72 -10.55 5.38
CA HIS A 55 -18.82 -10.22 4.28
C HIS A 55 -17.38 -10.16 4.78
N LEU A 56 -16.49 -10.91 4.14
CA LEU A 56 -15.07 -11.00 4.46
C LEU A 56 -14.24 -10.58 3.24
N ALA A 57 -13.35 -9.61 3.42
CA ALA A 57 -12.33 -9.24 2.43
C ALA A 57 -10.95 -9.19 3.07
N GLN A 58 -9.91 -9.57 2.32
CA GLN A 58 -8.53 -9.53 2.79
C GLN A 58 -7.70 -8.61 1.89
N ASN A 59 -7.05 -7.61 2.49
CA ASN A 59 -6.32 -6.56 1.77
C ASN A 59 -7.19 -5.96 0.63
N ASP A 60 -6.70 -5.97 -0.60
CA ASP A 60 -7.38 -5.44 -1.80
C ASP A 60 -8.16 -6.52 -2.59
N GLU A 61 -8.39 -7.70 -2.03
CA GLU A 61 -9.11 -8.78 -2.71
C GLU A 61 -10.63 -8.55 -2.73
N GLU A 62 -11.31 -9.07 -3.77
CA GLU A 62 -12.77 -9.10 -3.80
C GLU A 62 -13.30 -9.93 -2.62
N GLY A 63 -14.21 -9.34 -1.84
CA GLY A 63 -14.73 -10.00 -0.65
C GLY A 63 -15.71 -11.13 -0.96
N GLU A 64 -15.81 -12.09 -0.05
CA GLU A 64 -16.69 -13.25 -0.10
C GLU A 64 -17.71 -13.23 1.03
N SER A 65 -18.86 -13.88 0.83
CA SER A 65 -19.84 -14.15 1.90
C SER A 65 -19.43 -15.43 2.64
N CYS A 66 -19.46 -15.37 3.96
CA CYS A 66 -19.09 -16.48 4.84
C CYS A 66 -19.89 -16.45 6.15
N THR A 67 -19.85 -17.55 6.89
CA THR A 67 -20.45 -17.66 8.23
C THR A 67 -19.62 -16.92 9.29
N ILE A 68 -20.22 -16.58 10.44
CA ILE A 68 -19.51 -15.97 11.56
C ILE A 68 -18.33 -16.85 12.02
N ASP A 69 -18.52 -18.17 12.06
CA ASP A 69 -17.48 -19.10 12.48
C ASP A 69 -16.30 -19.14 11.49
N GLN A 70 -16.58 -19.03 10.19
CA GLN A 70 -15.54 -18.93 9.15
C GLN A 70 -14.80 -17.59 9.24
N ALA A 71 -15.52 -16.47 9.44
CA ALA A 71 -14.92 -15.16 9.65
C ALA A 71 -13.99 -15.15 10.88
N LEU A 72 -14.43 -15.72 12.01
CA LEU A 72 -13.62 -15.83 13.23
C LEU A 72 -12.41 -16.76 13.07
N ALA A 73 -12.50 -17.79 12.22
CA ALA A 73 -11.37 -18.66 11.93
C ALA A 73 -10.23 -17.94 11.19
N LYS A 74 -10.56 -16.92 10.38
CA LYS A 74 -9.57 -16.10 9.67
C LYS A 74 -8.76 -15.20 10.58
N VAL A 75 -9.28 -14.82 11.75
CA VAL A 75 -8.51 -14.05 12.74
C VAL A 75 -7.56 -14.98 13.49
N HIS A 76 -6.27 -14.99 13.18
CA HIS A 76 -5.28 -15.81 13.88
C HIS A 76 -3.92 -15.12 14.02
N SER A 77 -3.05 -15.62 14.90
CA SER A 77 -1.75 -15.00 15.22
C SER A 77 -0.79 -14.90 14.03
N ASP A 78 -0.94 -15.80 13.06
CA ASP A 78 -0.01 -15.93 11.93
C ASP A 78 -0.33 -14.97 10.78
N ILE A 79 -1.33 -14.09 10.95
CA ILE A 79 -1.61 -12.99 10.03
C ILE A 79 -0.37 -12.09 9.95
N PRO A 80 0.13 -11.76 8.74
CA PRO A 80 1.27 -10.86 8.57
C PRO A 80 1.02 -9.49 9.22
N LEU A 81 2.08 -8.87 9.75
CA LEU A 81 2.00 -7.50 10.26
C LEU A 81 1.45 -6.54 9.21
N TRP A 82 0.53 -5.68 9.65
CA TRP A 82 -0.16 -4.66 8.86
C TRP A 82 -0.97 -5.16 7.66
N SER A 83 -1.21 -6.47 7.60
CA SER A 83 -2.26 -6.97 6.71
C SER A 83 -3.63 -6.66 7.28
N ILE A 84 -4.59 -6.51 6.37
CA ILE A 84 -5.92 -5.99 6.67
C ILE A 84 -6.96 -7.07 6.41
N LEU A 85 -7.87 -7.23 7.36
CA LEU A 85 -9.03 -8.09 7.27
C LEU A 85 -10.29 -7.24 7.50
N THR A 86 -11.11 -7.10 6.46
CA THR A 86 -12.37 -6.37 6.55
C THR A 86 -13.50 -7.37 6.77
N LEU A 87 -14.27 -7.15 7.83
CA LEU A 87 -15.42 -7.95 8.21
C LEU A 87 -16.65 -7.06 8.34
N ALA A 88 -17.61 -7.20 7.43
CA ALA A 88 -18.87 -6.50 7.47
C ALA A 88 -19.99 -7.41 7.97
N ASN A 89 -20.77 -6.94 8.94
CA ASN A 89 -21.97 -7.63 9.37
C ASN A 89 -23.10 -7.47 8.34
N CYS A 90 -24.21 -8.14 8.59
CA CYS A 90 -25.37 -8.12 7.70
C CYS A 90 -26.05 -6.75 7.52
N LEU A 91 -25.72 -5.78 8.39
CA LEU A 91 -26.18 -4.39 8.34
C LEU A 91 -25.19 -3.44 7.65
N GLU A 92 -24.10 -3.97 7.08
CA GLU A 92 -23.01 -3.22 6.43
C GLU A 92 -22.12 -2.39 7.39
N ASP A 93 -22.28 -2.55 8.70
CA ASP A 93 -21.26 -2.05 9.63
C ASP A 93 -20.02 -2.93 9.49
N ALA A 94 -18.85 -2.30 9.37
CA ALA A 94 -17.61 -2.99 9.05
C ALA A 94 -16.54 -2.78 10.13
N TRP A 95 -15.87 -3.88 10.49
CA TRP A 95 -14.63 -3.86 11.24
C TRP A 95 -13.47 -4.14 10.32
N VAL A 96 -12.55 -3.19 10.23
CA VAL A 96 -11.29 -3.36 9.53
C VAL A 96 -10.23 -3.68 10.58
N ILE A 97 -9.78 -4.94 10.58
CA ILE A 97 -8.87 -5.50 11.57
C ILE A 97 -7.46 -5.51 10.98
N GLN A 98 -6.54 -4.91 11.71
CA GLN A 98 -5.13 -4.85 11.37
C GLN A 98 -4.29 -5.53 12.46
N ARG A 99 -3.33 -6.35 12.03
CA ARG A 99 -2.34 -6.94 12.95
C ARG A 99 -1.21 -5.94 13.20
N GLU A 100 -1.08 -5.49 14.44
CA GLU A 100 0.04 -4.66 14.90
C GLU A 100 1.14 -5.51 15.56
N PHE A 101 2.28 -4.89 15.87
CA PHE A 101 3.45 -5.59 16.44
C PHE A 101 3.11 -6.35 17.74
N ARG A 102 2.40 -5.70 18.67
CA ARG A 102 2.05 -6.28 19.98
C ARG A 102 0.56 -6.50 20.20
N GLN A 103 -0.30 -5.91 19.36
CA GLN A 103 -1.74 -5.85 19.59
C GLN A 103 -2.50 -6.03 18.26
N TRP A 104 -3.81 -6.03 18.34
CA TRP A 104 -4.71 -5.89 17.20
C TRP A 104 -5.30 -4.50 17.20
N LEU A 105 -5.36 -3.88 16.04
CA LEU A 105 -6.08 -2.64 15.82
C LEU A 105 -7.36 -2.96 15.06
N VAL A 106 -8.46 -2.38 15.49
CA VAL A 106 -9.74 -2.47 14.80
C VAL A 106 -10.24 -1.07 14.53
N HIS A 107 -10.61 -0.81 13.27
CA HIS A 107 -11.33 0.37 12.85
C HIS A 107 -12.80 0.00 12.65
N HIS A 108 -13.69 0.73 13.28
CA HIS A 108 -15.13 0.55 13.15
C HIS A 108 -15.69 1.59 12.17
N TYR A 109 -16.34 1.09 11.13
CA TYR A 109 -17.04 1.86 10.12
C TYR A 109 -18.54 1.56 10.22
N VAL A 110 -19.34 2.62 10.10
CA VAL A 110 -20.80 2.56 10.07
C VAL A 110 -21.24 3.23 8.79
N GLU A 111 -22.06 2.55 8.00
CA GLU A 111 -22.42 2.98 6.65
C GLU A 111 -21.14 3.26 5.81
N GLU A 112 -20.93 4.50 5.37
CA GLU A 112 -19.73 4.91 4.61
C GLU A 112 -18.69 5.67 5.45
N GLY A 113 -18.88 5.75 6.77
CA GLY A 113 -18.11 6.63 7.65
C GLY A 113 -17.20 5.91 8.64
N TYR A 114 -15.98 6.41 8.82
CA TYR A 114 -15.13 6.05 9.95
C TYR A 114 -15.76 6.54 11.26
N LEU A 115 -15.97 5.64 12.23
CA LEU A 115 -16.50 5.98 13.55
C LEU A 115 -15.40 6.11 14.59
N THR A 116 -14.66 5.02 14.84
CA THR A 116 -13.64 4.98 15.90
C THR A 116 -12.70 3.79 15.72
N SER A 117 -11.57 3.80 16.41
CA SER A 117 -10.63 2.68 16.46
C SER A 117 -10.35 2.23 17.89
N PHE A 118 -10.04 0.96 18.09
CA PHE A 118 -9.72 0.40 19.40
C PHE A 118 -8.71 -0.75 19.26
N PHE A 119 -8.06 -1.08 20.38
CA PHE A 119 -7.00 -2.08 20.44
C PHE A 119 -7.42 -3.30 21.25
N PHE A 120 -6.95 -4.49 20.84
CA PHE A 120 -7.01 -5.71 21.64
C PHE A 120 -5.63 -6.30 21.84
N GLU A 121 -5.32 -6.71 23.08
CA GLU A 121 -4.03 -7.31 23.41
C GLU A 121 -3.94 -8.76 22.93
N THR A 122 -5.07 -9.47 22.89
CA THR A 122 -5.10 -10.91 22.60
C THR A 122 -6.11 -11.24 21.51
N THR A 123 -5.78 -12.26 20.71
CA THR A 123 -6.67 -12.80 19.67
C THR A 123 -8.00 -13.30 20.26
N GLU A 124 -8.00 -13.85 21.47
CA GLU A 124 -9.20 -14.34 22.13
C GLU A 124 -10.18 -13.21 22.52
N GLN A 125 -9.66 -12.11 23.06
CA GLN A 125 -10.47 -10.92 23.35
C GLN A 125 -11.08 -10.34 22.06
N LEU A 126 -10.27 -10.22 21.01
CA LEU A 126 -10.74 -9.77 19.70
C LEU A 126 -11.85 -10.68 19.17
N LYS A 127 -11.64 -12.00 19.12
CA LYS A 127 -12.64 -12.96 18.62
C LYS A 127 -13.94 -12.94 19.42
N SER A 128 -13.84 -12.89 20.75
CA SER A 128 -15.02 -12.84 21.62
C SER A 128 -15.86 -11.60 21.35
N THR A 129 -15.21 -10.44 21.15
CA THR A 129 -15.90 -9.16 20.92
C THR A 129 -16.43 -9.08 19.49
N LEU A 130 -15.63 -9.52 18.51
CA LEU A 130 -16.01 -9.62 17.10
C LEU A 130 -17.22 -10.53 16.91
N ARG A 131 -17.30 -11.67 17.61
CA ARG A 131 -18.48 -12.54 17.55
C ARG A 131 -19.75 -11.77 17.95
N ARG A 132 -19.70 -11.02 19.04
CA ARG A 132 -20.86 -10.22 19.51
C ARG A 132 -21.23 -9.14 18.50
N PHE A 133 -20.24 -8.45 17.95
CA PHE A 133 -20.44 -7.45 16.89
C PHE A 133 -21.14 -8.06 15.66
N LEU A 134 -20.62 -9.17 15.14
CA LEU A 134 -21.21 -9.85 13.97
C LEU A 134 -22.60 -10.42 14.28
N SER A 135 -22.83 -10.87 15.53
CA SER A 135 -24.12 -11.41 15.98
C SER A 135 -25.15 -10.33 16.34
N LEU A 136 -24.85 -9.04 16.13
CA LEU A 136 -25.67 -7.89 16.52
C LEU A 136 -26.01 -7.84 18.02
N GLU A 137 -25.15 -8.40 18.86
CA GLU A 137 -25.28 -8.39 20.32
C GLU A 137 -24.62 -7.14 20.94
N LEU A 138 -24.95 -6.84 22.20
CA LEU A 138 -24.29 -5.75 22.92
C LEU A 138 -22.81 -6.07 23.17
N TRP A 139 -21.93 -5.15 22.74
CA TRP A 139 -20.49 -5.20 22.96
C TRP A 139 -19.98 -3.84 23.43
N THR A 140 -18.84 -3.85 24.14
CA THR A 140 -18.20 -2.65 24.69
C THR A 140 -16.68 -2.79 24.58
N VAL A 141 -16.01 -1.66 24.40
CA VAL A 141 -14.54 -1.56 24.46
C VAL A 141 -14.16 -0.55 25.53
N ASP A 142 -13.06 -0.79 26.24
CA ASP A 142 -12.65 0.05 27.36
C ASP A 142 -12.20 1.44 26.90
N VAL A 143 -11.42 1.48 25.81
CA VAL A 143 -10.85 2.70 25.25
C VAL A 143 -11.03 2.71 23.75
N SER A 144 -11.54 3.83 23.25
CA SER A 144 -11.70 4.12 21.83
C SER A 144 -10.90 5.35 21.45
N HIS A 145 -10.32 5.36 20.26
CA HIS A 145 -9.45 6.41 19.75
C HIS A 145 -9.96 6.96 18.42
N ASP A 146 -9.77 8.27 18.21
CA ASP A 146 -9.90 8.89 16.90
C ASP A 146 -8.52 9.01 16.24
N LEU A 147 -8.19 8.08 15.34
CA LEU A 147 -6.89 8.06 14.66
C LEU A 147 -6.66 9.26 13.75
N ASN A 148 -7.71 10.01 13.37
CA ASN A 148 -7.54 11.25 12.62
C ASN A 148 -6.81 12.32 13.43
N THR A 149 -6.77 12.19 14.76
CA THR A 149 -6.04 13.09 15.65
C THR A 149 -4.56 12.71 15.81
N TRP A 150 -4.18 11.49 15.43
CA TRP A 150 -2.84 10.95 15.66
C TRP A 150 -1.80 11.59 14.73
N LYS A 151 -0.55 11.61 15.20
CA LYS A 151 0.52 12.36 14.57
C LYS A 151 1.40 11.44 13.73
N PRO A 152 1.63 11.75 12.44
CA PRO A 152 2.64 11.07 11.65
C PRO A 152 4.02 11.53 12.11
N ILE A 153 4.87 10.58 12.50
CA ILE A 153 6.22 10.87 12.98
C ILE A 153 7.28 10.38 12.00
N PHE A 154 6.99 9.28 11.31
CA PHE A 154 7.96 8.63 10.46
C PHE A 154 7.27 7.92 9.29
N GLN A 155 7.95 7.85 8.14
CA GLN A 155 7.47 7.13 6.97
C GLN A 155 8.61 6.33 6.33
N SER A 156 8.31 5.13 5.87
CA SER A 156 9.28 4.29 5.14
C SER A 156 8.55 3.21 4.34
N ARG A 157 9.16 2.75 3.25
CA ARG A 157 8.75 1.52 2.54
C ARG A 157 9.36 0.25 3.11
N SER A 158 10.21 0.33 4.14
CA SER A 158 10.87 -0.83 4.74
C SER A 158 10.12 -1.29 6.00
N PRO A 159 9.33 -2.38 5.92
CA PRO A 159 8.73 -3.00 7.10
C PRO A 159 9.74 -3.36 8.17
N ALA A 160 10.90 -3.88 7.77
CA ALA A 160 11.96 -4.28 8.68
C ALA A 160 12.50 -3.08 9.46
N PHE A 161 12.70 -1.95 8.78
CA PHE A 161 13.16 -0.73 9.43
C PHE A 161 12.09 -0.13 10.35
N LEU A 162 10.82 -0.07 9.92
CA LEU A 162 9.75 0.38 10.80
C LEU A 162 9.62 -0.49 12.05
N ASN A 163 9.75 -1.82 11.93
CA ASN A 163 9.76 -2.72 13.08
C ASN A 163 10.90 -2.39 14.06
N LYS A 164 12.07 -1.99 13.55
CA LYS A 164 13.19 -1.54 14.38
C LYS A 164 12.85 -0.25 15.12
N ILE A 165 12.29 0.74 14.44
CA ILE A 165 11.84 2.00 15.08
C ILE A 165 10.78 1.71 16.14
N ILE A 166 9.80 0.86 15.83
CA ILE A 166 8.75 0.42 16.77
C ILE A 166 9.36 -0.25 18.00
N SER A 167 10.39 -1.08 17.83
CA SER A 167 11.08 -1.70 18.96
C SER A 167 11.77 -0.67 19.87
N GLU A 168 12.26 0.44 19.31
CA GLU A 168 12.89 1.54 20.04
C GLU A 168 11.86 2.46 20.74
N LEU A 169 10.63 2.55 20.23
CA LEU A 169 9.53 3.28 20.86
C LEU A 169 9.01 2.61 22.14
N GLY A 170 9.23 1.30 22.31
CA GLY A 170 8.84 0.58 23.51
C GLY A 170 7.32 0.49 23.68
N ASP A 171 6.79 1.10 24.74
CA ASP A 171 5.38 1.03 25.12
C ASP A 171 4.56 2.26 24.66
N ILE A 172 5.16 3.14 23.85
CA ILE A 172 4.44 4.26 23.24
C ILE A 172 3.30 3.72 22.37
N LEU A 173 2.09 4.24 22.58
CA LEU A 173 0.94 3.85 21.78
C LEU A 173 1.07 4.38 20.34
N HIS A 174 1.11 3.45 19.38
CA HIS A 174 1.34 3.73 17.96
C HIS A 174 0.58 2.74 17.08
N THR A 175 0.48 3.07 15.80
CA THR A 175 -0.04 2.21 14.72
C THR A 175 0.68 2.54 13.42
N VAL A 176 0.69 1.62 12.48
CA VAL A 176 1.19 1.87 11.13
C VAL A 176 0.02 2.02 10.17
N LYS A 177 -0.12 3.21 9.59
CA LYS A 177 -1.05 3.43 8.49
C LYS A 177 -0.44 2.88 7.21
N THR A 178 -1.15 1.94 6.59
CA THR A 178 -0.73 1.30 5.33
C THR A 178 -1.21 2.06 4.10
N PRO A 179 -0.61 1.78 2.92
CA PRO A 179 -1.02 2.36 1.63
C PRO A 179 -2.51 2.24 1.32
N LEU A 180 -3.13 1.14 1.77
CA LEU A 180 -4.56 0.86 1.59
C LEU A 180 -5.45 1.95 2.23
N PHE A 181 -4.99 2.55 3.33
CA PHE A 181 -5.69 3.65 4.00
C PHE A 181 -5.25 5.06 3.57
N SER A 182 -4.08 5.19 2.92
CA SER A 182 -3.54 6.50 2.50
C SER A 182 -3.79 6.79 1.01
N GLN A 183 -4.23 5.81 0.22
CA GLN A 183 -4.25 5.87 -1.24
C GLN A 183 -2.86 6.21 -1.83
N ASP A 184 -1.80 5.95 -1.06
CA ASP A 184 -0.45 6.24 -1.48
C ASP A 184 0.02 5.20 -2.49
N GLN A 185 0.07 5.60 -3.77
CA GLN A 185 0.60 4.79 -4.86
C GLN A 185 2.09 4.46 -4.68
N LYS A 186 2.79 5.21 -3.80
CA LYS A 186 4.19 4.99 -3.46
C LYS A 186 4.36 3.89 -2.42
N GLY A 187 3.32 3.28 -1.85
CA GLY A 187 3.50 2.13 -0.95
C GLY A 187 4.16 2.48 0.39
N GLN A 188 4.13 3.75 0.83
CA GLN A 188 4.74 4.15 2.09
C GLN A 188 3.90 3.69 3.28
N LEU A 189 4.59 3.16 4.28
CA LEU A 189 4.02 2.90 5.60
C LEU A 189 4.28 4.13 6.47
N VAL A 190 3.24 4.62 7.15
CA VAL A 190 3.32 5.83 7.99
C VAL A 190 3.11 5.43 9.44
N LEU A 191 4.12 5.64 10.27
CA LEU A 191 4.02 5.47 11.71
C LEU A 191 3.24 6.64 12.32
N LEU A 192 2.06 6.31 12.85
CA LEU A 192 1.21 7.22 13.61
C LEU A 192 1.38 6.97 15.10
N VAL A 193 1.48 8.05 15.87
CA VAL A 193 1.53 7.97 17.34
C VAL A 193 0.41 8.79 17.96
N HIS A 194 -0.04 8.35 19.12
CA HIS A 194 -1.02 9.11 19.89
C HIS A 194 -0.43 10.49 20.27
N PRO A 195 -1.20 11.60 20.20
CA PRO A 195 -0.68 12.97 20.41
C PRO A 195 0.04 13.19 21.73
N GLU A 196 -0.33 12.44 22.78
CA GLU A 196 0.33 12.49 24.08
C GLU A 196 1.81 12.10 24.03
N PHE A 197 2.19 11.20 23.11
CA PHE A 197 3.54 10.67 22.99
C PHE A 197 4.33 11.29 21.83
N GLU A 198 3.78 12.29 21.14
CA GLU A 198 4.37 12.92 19.95
C GLU A 198 5.85 13.32 20.17
N LYS A 199 6.14 13.98 21.29
CA LYS A 199 7.51 14.43 21.60
C LYS A 199 8.49 13.27 21.78
N GLN A 200 8.10 12.23 22.52
CA GLN A 200 8.96 11.08 22.77
C GLN A 200 9.21 10.29 21.49
N ALA A 201 8.17 10.13 20.66
CA ALA A 201 8.30 9.49 19.36
C ALA A 201 9.19 10.30 18.40
N GLN A 202 9.06 11.63 18.41
CA GLN A 202 9.90 12.52 17.60
C GLN A 202 11.38 12.40 17.98
N GLU A 203 11.71 12.31 19.27
CA GLU A 203 13.10 12.07 19.70
C GLU A 203 13.67 10.75 19.16
N VAL A 204 12.86 9.70 19.04
CA VAL A 204 13.29 8.42 18.43
C VAL A 204 13.52 8.60 16.93
N ALA A 205 12.64 9.29 16.23
CA ALA A 205 12.78 9.58 14.81
C ALA A 205 14.02 10.45 14.52
N ASP A 206 14.24 11.51 15.30
CA ASP A 206 15.37 12.42 15.17
C ASP A 206 16.70 11.67 15.37
N ARG A 207 16.80 10.80 16.38
CA ARG A 207 17.98 9.95 16.58
C ARG A 207 18.25 9.03 15.39
N ASN A 208 17.21 8.45 14.80
CA ASN A 208 17.36 7.60 13.61
C ASN A 208 17.77 8.43 12.38
N HIS A 209 17.24 9.65 12.23
CA HIS A 209 17.66 10.58 11.21
C HIS A 209 19.14 10.95 11.34
N THR A 210 19.59 11.38 12.53
CA THR A 210 21.00 11.67 12.80
C THR A 210 21.89 10.45 12.58
N LYS A 211 21.41 9.24 12.89
CA LYS A 211 22.16 8.01 12.60
C LYS A 211 22.34 7.78 11.10
N ILE A 212 21.35 8.09 10.27
CA ILE A 212 21.46 8.03 8.81
C ILE A 212 22.46 9.07 8.29
N GLU A 213 22.43 10.30 8.80
CA GLU A 213 23.42 11.33 8.45
C GLU A 213 24.85 10.89 8.78
N GLN A 214 25.07 10.33 9.98
CA GLN A 214 26.38 9.79 10.38
C GLN A 214 26.86 8.64 9.49
N LEU A 215 25.95 7.83 8.95
CA LEU A 215 26.30 6.79 7.98
C LEU A 215 26.78 7.42 6.67
N TYR A 216 26.13 8.49 6.17
CA TYR A 216 26.60 9.21 5.00
C TYR A 216 27.98 9.84 5.20
N ASP A 217 28.19 10.57 6.30
CA ASP A 217 29.50 11.15 6.64
C ASP A 217 30.60 10.07 6.70
N ARG A 218 30.25 8.89 7.23
CA ARG A 218 31.17 7.75 7.30
C ARG A 218 31.45 7.18 5.91
N ALA A 219 30.46 7.07 5.04
CA ALA A 219 30.63 6.61 3.67
C ALA A 219 31.55 7.56 2.88
N GLU A 220 31.33 8.88 2.99
CA GLU A 220 32.17 9.89 2.32
C GLU A 220 33.64 9.78 2.75
N TYR A 221 33.90 9.67 4.06
CA TYR A 221 35.26 9.43 4.56
C TYR A 221 35.88 8.12 4.03
N LEU A 222 35.08 7.06 3.88
CA LEU A 222 35.55 5.77 3.36
C LEU A 222 35.87 5.85 1.85
N ALA A 223 35.09 6.61 1.09
CA ALA A 223 35.36 6.92 -0.31
C ALA A 223 36.69 7.70 -0.46
N GLU A 224 36.89 8.76 0.34
CA GLU A 224 38.13 9.56 0.35
C GLU A 224 39.36 8.71 0.70
N THR A 225 39.19 7.74 1.60
CA THR A 225 40.26 6.81 2.01
C THR A 225 40.36 5.56 1.15
N LYS A 226 39.55 5.44 0.08
CA LYS A 226 39.52 4.34 -0.90
C LYS A 226 39.33 2.96 -0.25
N ASN A 227 38.41 2.88 0.71
CA ASN A 227 38.08 1.64 1.41
C ASN A 227 36.71 1.11 0.99
N SER A 228 36.59 0.76 -0.30
CA SER A 228 35.34 0.41 -0.98
C SER A 228 34.59 -0.76 -0.31
N GLU A 229 35.28 -1.73 0.28
CA GLU A 229 34.66 -2.85 1.03
C GLU A 229 33.93 -2.38 2.30
N GLN A 230 34.48 -1.41 3.02
CA GLN A 230 33.80 -0.85 4.19
C GLN A 230 32.68 0.09 3.78
N GLU A 231 32.90 0.86 2.72
CA GLU A 231 31.90 1.77 2.17
C GLU A 231 30.65 1.00 1.69
N LEU A 232 30.85 -0.11 0.98
CA LEU A 232 29.76 -0.97 0.53
C LEU A 232 28.89 -1.43 1.70
N ARG A 233 29.50 -1.83 2.82
CA ARG A 233 28.73 -2.23 4.02
C ARG A 233 27.90 -1.10 4.60
N ILE A 234 28.35 0.15 4.47
CA ILE A 234 27.56 1.30 4.89
C ILE A 234 26.37 1.51 3.95
N TYR A 235 26.58 1.38 2.64
CA TYR A 235 25.48 1.48 1.66
C TYR A 235 24.49 0.31 1.74
N ASP A 236 24.95 -0.90 2.08
CA ASP A 236 24.06 -2.03 2.39
C ASP A 236 23.14 -1.67 3.57
N ILE A 237 23.68 -1.10 4.66
CA ILE A 237 22.87 -0.63 5.80
C ILE A 237 21.91 0.47 5.36
N LEU A 238 22.37 1.48 4.60
CA LEU A 238 21.53 2.58 4.12
C LEU A 238 20.38 2.07 3.25
N SER A 239 20.62 1.06 2.40
CA SER A 239 19.59 0.49 1.53
C SER A 239 18.44 -0.17 2.30
N GLU A 240 18.68 -0.65 3.51
CA GLU A 240 17.64 -1.20 4.39
C GLU A 240 16.85 -0.11 5.12
N LEU A 241 17.49 1.02 5.47
CA LEU A 241 16.91 2.12 6.24
C LEU A 241 16.11 3.09 5.36
N VAL A 242 16.64 3.42 4.18
CA VAL A 242 16.08 4.37 3.22
C VAL A 242 15.98 3.71 1.84
N PRO A 243 15.16 2.65 1.70
CA PRO A 243 15.10 1.85 0.48
C PRO A 243 14.60 2.63 -0.74
N ASP A 244 13.95 3.78 -0.54
CA ASP A 244 13.41 4.66 -1.56
C ASP A 244 14.37 5.78 -1.98
N ASN A 245 15.57 5.82 -1.42
CA ASN A 245 16.58 6.80 -1.80
C ASN A 245 17.40 6.25 -2.99
N LEU A 246 17.11 6.75 -4.19
CA LEU A 246 17.82 6.33 -5.41
C LEU A 246 19.34 6.54 -5.33
N ALA A 247 19.81 7.57 -4.60
CA ALA A 247 21.24 7.86 -4.50
C ALA A 247 21.98 6.76 -3.72
N VAL A 248 21.32 6.11 -2.76
CA VAL A 248 21.87 4.97 -2.02
C VAL A 248 22.14 3.82 -2.98
N HIS A 249 21.18 3.48 -3.84
CA HIS A 249 21.32 2.39 -4.80
C HIS A 249 22.31 2.72 -5.93
N TYR A 250 22.33 3.97 -6.40
CA TYR A 250 23.30 4.44 -7.38
C TYR A 250 24.74 4.34 -6.85
N ASN A 251 25.00 4.88 -5.65
CA ASN A 251 26.33 4.82 -5.04
C ASN A 251 26.73 3.39 -4.70
N ARG A 252 25.80 2.56 -4.20
CA ARG A 252 26.03 1.12 -4.00
C ARG A 252 26.47 0.44 -5.30
N GLY A 253 25.79 0.73 -6.40
CA GLY A 253 26.14 0.21 -7.73
C GLY A 253 27.56 0.60 -8.17
N ASN A 254 27.94 1.86 -8.01
CA ASN A 254 29.30 2.34 -8.31
C ASN A 254 30.37 1.63 -7.49
N ILE A 255 30.17 1.51 -6.18
CA ILE A 255 31.12 0.82 -5.28
C ILE A 255 31.25 -0.66 -5.67
N LEU A 256 30.15 -1.31 -6.05
CA LEU A 256 30.17 -2.70 -6.52
C LEU A 256 30.94 -2.86 -7.84
N ILE A 257 30.91 -1.86 -8.74
CA ILE A 257 31.75 -1.84 -9.95
C ILE A 257 33.23 -1.74 -9.57
N GLU A 258 33.60 -0.86 -8.63
CA GLU A 258 34.99 -0.75 -8.15
C GLU A 258 35.51 -2.05 -7.55
N LEU A 259 34.62 -2.84 -6.95
CA LEU A 259 34.91 -4.14 -6.34
C LEU A 259 34.77 -5.32 -7.32
N ASP A 260 34.51 -5.08 -8.60
CA ASP A 260 34.31 -6.10 -9.64
C ASP A 260 33.14 -7.07 -9.36
N ARG A 261 32.13 -6.59 -8.60
CA ARG A 261 30.88 -7.32 -8.26
C ARG A 261 29.75 -6.91 -9.20
N LEU A 262 29.96 -7.17 -10.49
CA LEU A 262 29.15 -6.57 -11.57
C LEU A 262 27.68 -6.97 -11.56
N ASP A 263 27.33 -8.21 -11.23
CA ASP A 263 25.93 -8.65 -11.20
C ASP A 263 25.10 -7.89 -10.16
N GLU A 264 25.65 -7.68 -8.97
CA GLU A 264 24.99 -6.91 -7.89
C GLU A 264 24.99 -5.41 -8.20
N ALA A 265 26.01 -4.91 -8.91
CA ALA A 265 26.04 -3.53 -9.37
C ALA A 265 24.87 -3.25 -10.31
N VAL A 266 24.65 -4.13 -11.30
CA VAL A 266 23.54 -4.03 -12.25
C VAL A 266 22.19 -4.02 -11.52
N GLU A 267 22.00 -4.90 -10.54
CA GLU A 267 20.77 -4.89 -9.72
C GLU A 267 20.56 -3.55 -9.00
N SER A 268 21.61 -3.01 -8.36
CA SER A 268 21.53 -1.72 -7.64
C SER A 268 21.26 -0.54 -8.59
N LEU A 269 21.91 -0.52 -9.75
CA LEU A 269 21.73 0.53 -10.74
C LEU A 269 20.31 0.51 -11.35
N ILE A 270 19.76 -0.67 -11.60
CA ILE A 270 18.36 -0.82 -12.04
C ILE A 270 17.40 -0.30 -10.97
N GLU A 271 17.63 -0.64 -9.70
CA GLU A 271 16.81 -0.13 -8.59
C GLU A 271 16.84 1.41 -8.53
N ALA A 272 18.01 2.03 -8.71
CA ALA A 272 18.15 3.48 -8.77
C ALA A 272 17.34 4.10 -9.93
N ILE A 273 17.37 3.50 -11.12
CA ILE A 273 16.57 3.96 -12.28
C ILE A 273 15.07 3.85 -11.96
N VAL A 274 14.63 2.72 -11.40
CA VAL A 274 13.22 2.45 -11.09
C VAL A 274 12.69 3.42 -10.03
N LEU A 275 13.47 3.70 -8.99
CA LEU A 275 13.12 4.68 -7.96
C LEU A 275 13.10 6.12 -8.48
N GLY A 276 13.84 6.40 -9.55
CA GLY A 276 13.84 7.68 -10.27
C GLY A 276 12.62 7.92 -11.17
N LEU A 277 11.90 6.87 -11.58
CA LEU A 277 10.74 6.98 -12.47
C LEU A 277 9.65 7.96 -11.99
N PRO A 278 9.29 8.05 -10.70
CA PRO A 278 8.29 9.00 -10.21
C PRO A 278 8.74 10.47 -10.29
N GLU A 279 10.04 10.76 -10.18
CA GLU A 279 10.55 12.15 -10.20
C GLU A 279 10.42 12.82 -11.59
N ILE A 280 10.35 12.03 -12.65
CA ILE A 280 10.17 12.51 -14.03
C ILE A 280 8.70 12.88 -14.28
N GLY A 281 7.75 12.19 -13.63
CA GLY A 281 6.31 12.47 -13.74
C GLY A 281 5.87 13.77 -13.04
N ASP A 282 6.46 14.10 -11.89
CA ASP A 282 6.06 15.25 -11.07
C ASP A 282 6.62 16.61 -11.57
N LYS A 283 7.65 16.63 -12.43
CA LYS A 283 8.29 17.87 -12.95
C LYS A 283 7.71 18.43 -14.26
N ILE A 284 6.70 17.78 -14.84
CA ILE A 284 6.05 18.28 -16.06
C ILE A 284 4.93 19.25 -15.64
N ASP A 285 5.28 20.54 -15.49
CA ASP A 285 4.33 21.64 -15.25
C ASP A 285 3.47 21.86 -16.51
N LEU A 286 2.42 21.04 -16.67
CA LEU A 286 1.43 21.18 -17.73
C LEU A 286 0.58 22.42 -17.46
N LYS A 287 0.97 23.58 -18.01
CA LYS A 287 0.05 24.72 -18.14
C LYS A 287 -1.03 24.36 -19.17
N PRO A 288 -2.31 24.19 -18.76
CA PRO A 288 -3.35 23.84 -19.71
C PRO A 288 -3.60 25.02 -20.65
N ARG A 289 -3.43 24.82 -21.95
CA ARG A 289 -3.98 25.75 -22.95
C ARG A 289 -5.50 25.60 -22.98
N ARG A 290 -6.18 26.74 -22.92
CA ARG A 290 -7.64 26.85 -22.98
C ARG A 290 -8.19 26.19 -24.24
N GLY A 291 -9.10 25.23 -24.06
CA GLY A 291 -10.09 24.82 -25.05
C GLY A 291 -9.85 23.44 -25.66
N SER A 292 -10.37 22.40 -25.01
CA SER A 292 -11.15 21.30 -25.61
C SER A 292 -11.41 20.25 -24.53
N GLY A 293 -12.69 20.04 -24.22
CA GLY A 293 -13.11 19.04 -23.25
C GLY A 293 -13.31 17.69 -23.93
N VAL A 294 -12.77 16.63 -23.32
CA VAL A 294 -13.38 15.31 -23.22
C VAL A 294 -12.90 14.72 -21.89
N ALA A 295 -13.85 14.36 -21.03
CA ALA A 295 -13.63 13.76 -19.72
C ALA A 295 -13.70 12.23 -19.83
N GLY A 296 -12.80 11.53 -19.13
CA GLY A 296 -12.91 10.09 -18.90
C GLY A 296 -11.55 9.39 -18.84
N SER A 297 -11.17 8.95 -17.65
CA SER A 297 -10.19 7.90 -17.32
C SER A 297 -8.86 7.89 -18.10
N VAL A 298 -7.78 8.34 -17.48
CA VAL A 298 -6.42 7.99 -17.92
C VAL A 298 -5.50 7.80 -16.72
N ASN A 299 -4.89 6.62 -16.70
CA ASN A 299 -3.77 6.19 -15.87
C ASN A 299 -2.65 7.27 -15.94
N PRO A 300 -1.93 7.61 -14.85
CA PRO A 300 -0.89 8.64 -14.87
C PRO A 300 0.26 8.37 -15.87
N LEU A 301 0.44 7.12 -16.33
CA LEU A 301 1.35 6.75 -17.42
C LEU A 301 0.86 7.20 -18.82
N LEU A 302 -0.44 7.47 -18.99
CA LEU A 302 -1.07 7.74 -20.29
C LEU A 302 -1.09 9.24 -20.67
N SER A 303 -0.90 10.17 -19.75
CA SER A 303 -0.78 11.60 -20.07
C SER A 303 0.52 11.94 -20.82
N LEU A 304 1.54 11.07 -20.71
CA LEU A 304 2.82 11.17 -21.42
C LEU A 304 2.72 10.80 -22.92
N VAL A 305 1.75 9.98 -23.32
CA VAL A 305 1.65 9.46 -24.70
C VAL A 305 0.99 10.47 -25.66
N ALA A 306 0.24 11.45 -25.15
CA ALA A 306 -0.56 12.35 -26.00
C ALA A 306 0.14 13.63 -26.47
N LEU A 307 1.38 13.92 -26.03
CA LEU A 307 2.06 15.20 -26.32
C LEU A 307 3.48 15.01 -26.88
N SER A 308 3.62 14.27 -27.98
CA SER A 308 4.84 14.33 -28.80
C SER A 308 4.59 14.19 -30.30
N ARG A 309 3.43 14.66 -30.78
CA ARG A 309 3.31 15.15 -32.15
C ARG A 309 3.42 16.66 -32.10
N GLU A 310 4.59 17.16 -32.54
CA GLU A 310 4.95 18.58 -32.66
C GLU A 310 5.54 19.23 -31.40
N ASN A 311 6.80 18.91 -31.07
CA ASN A 311 7.88 19.91 -31.06
C ASN A 311 9.22 19.30 -30.62
N ASN A 312 10.27 19.75 -31.30
CA ASN A 312 11.65 19.29 -31.22
C ASN A 312 12.37 19.93 -30.00
N GLU A 313 11.86 19.70 -28.78
CA GLU A 313 12.54 20.07 -27.54
C GLU A 313 13.24 18.83 -26.97
N GLN A 314 14.54 18.92 -26.73
CA GLN A 314 15.32 17.86 -26.08
C GLN A 314 14.68 17.55 -24.72
N LEU A 315 14.14 16.35 -24.56
CA LEU A 315 13.65 15.85 -23.29
C LEU A 315 14.82 15.86 -22.29
N HIS A 316 14.76 16.69 -21.26
CA HIS A 316 15.80 16.75 -20.23
C HIS A 316 15.45 15.77 -19.12
N TYR A 317 16.13 14.63 -19.11
CA TYR A 317 16.10 13.67 -18.01
C TYR A 317 17.26 13.97 -17.04
N PRO A 318 17.27 13.41 -15.81
CA PRO A 318 18.33 13.66 -14.84
C PRO A 318 19.69 13.10 -15.28
N ASP A 319 20.79 13.80 -14.98
CA ASP A 319 22.16 13.44 -15.39
C ASP A 319 22.56 12.02 -14.95
N TYR A 320 22.09 11.55 -13.78
CA TYR A 320 22.40 10.21 -13.30
C TYR A 320 21.92 9.10 -14.24
N ILE A 321 20.91 9.34 -15.09
CA ILE A 321 20.45 8.37 -16.08
C ILE A 321 21.49 8.15 -17.17
N ASP A 322 22.17 9.21 -17.63
CA ASP A 322 23.28 9.07 -18.58
C ASP A 322 24.45 8.34 -17.95
N ASP A 323 24.78 8.68 -16.69
CA ASP A 323 25.86 8.01 -15.97
C ASP A 323 25.57 6.50 -15.80
N ILE A 324 24.36 6.14 -15.38
CA ILE A 324 23.97 4.73 -15.25
C ILE A 324 23.97 4.02 -16.61
N GLU A 325 23.48 4.66 -17.67
CA GLU A 325 23.53 4.08 -19.02
C GLU A 325 24.97 3.77 -19.43
N MET A 326 25.90 4.71 -19.24
CA MET A 326 27.31 4.51 -19.54
C MET A 326 27.90 3.34 -18.73
N LEU A 327 27.59 3.26 -17.44
CA LEU A 327 28.05 2.15 -16.58
C LEU A 327 27.49 0.81 -17.06
N LEU A 328 26.19 0.72 -17.36
CA LEU A 328 25.56 -0.50 -17.86
C LEU A 328 26.13 -0.92 -19.22
N LEU A 329 26.37 0.03 -20.13
CA LEU A 329 27.01 -0.25 -21.42
C LEU A 329 28.43 -0.78 -21.23
N HIS A 330 29.20 -0.22 -20.30
CA HIS A 330 30.55 -0.71 -19.99
C HIS A 330 30.53 -2.15 -19.44
N ILE A 331 29.63 -2.45 -18.50
CA ILE A 331 29.47 -3.81 -17.97
C ILE A 331 29.03 -4.77 -19.09
N ARG A 332 28.17 -4.31 -20.02
CA ARG A 332 27.72 -5.11 -21.17
C ARG A 332 28.87 -5.54 -22.09
N GLU A 333 29.92 -4.74 -22.24
CA GLU A 333 31.08 -5.12 -23.05
C GLU A 333 31.74 -6.41 -22.54
N GLN A 334 31.68 -6.63 -21.23
CA GLN A 334 32.23 -7.81 -20.57
C GLN A 334 31.20 -8.96 -20.49
N HIS A 335 29.92 -8.62 -20.35
CA HIS A 335 28.81 -9.58 -20.17
C HIS A 335 27.64 -9.32 -21.13
N PRO A 336 27.82 -9.55 -22.45
CA PRO A 336 26.82 -9.16 -23.46
C PRO A 336 25.52 -9.97 -23.39
N GLU A 337 25.56 -11.17 -22.78
CA GLU A 337 24.41 -12.06 -22.66
C GLU A 337 23.59 -11.83 -21.37
N ASN A 338 23.97 -10.87 -20.51
CA ASN A 338 23.24 -10.61 -19.27
C ASN A 338 21.93 -9.85 -19.56
N THR A 339 20.81 -10.58 -19.49
CA THR A 339 19.47 -10.05 -19.76
C THR A 339 19.05 -8.92 -18.81
N ARG A 340 19.62 -8.83 -17.61
CA ARG A 340 19.31 -7.74 -16.67
C ARG A 340 19.88 -6.41 -17.14
N ILE A 341 21.09 -6.42 -17.71
CA ILE A 341 21.70 -5.22 -18.30
C ILE A 341 20.83 -4.70 -19.45
N LEU A 342 20.39 -5.60 -20.33
CA LEU A 342 19.48 -5.25 -21.43
C LEU A 342 18.15 -4.70 -20.90
N HIS A 343 17.64 -5.24 -19.80
CA HIS A 343 16.44 -4.72 -19.15
C HIS A 343 16.64 -3.28 -18.64
N GLY A 344 17.73 -3.02 -17.92
CA GLY A 344 18.06 -1.67 -17.45
C GLY A 344 18.22 -0.66 -18.59
N LEU A 345 18.90 -1.05 -19.67
CA LEU A 345 19.06 -0.21 -20.87
C LEU A 345 17.72 0.01 -21.59
N ALA A 346 16.83 -0.98 -21.61
CA ALA A 346 15.48 -0.80 -22.17
C ALA A 346 14.67 0.22 -21.36
N ILE A 347 14.70 0.15 -20.03
CA ILE A 347 14.04 1.11 -19.13
C ILE A 347 14.59 2.54 -19.36
N ILE A 348 15.92 2.68 -19.47
CA ILE A 348 16.54 3.99 -19.78
C ILE A 348 16.08 4.50 -21.14
N ALA A 349 16.08 3.66 -22.18
CA ALA A 349 15.62 4.04 -23.51
C ALA A 349 14.14 4.49 -23.50
N GLU A 350 13.28 3.81 -22.73
CA GLU A 350 11.91 4.26 -22.49
C GLU A 350 11.85 5.64 -21.82
N GLN A 351 12.66 5.89 -20.79
CA GLN A 351 12.73 7.21 -20.13
C GLN A 351 13.20 8.32 -21.07
N LYS A 352 14.13 8.00 -21.97
CA LYS A 352 14.61 8.92 -23.02
C LYS A 352 13.64 9.06 -24.20
N ASN A 353 12.51 8.35 -24.16
CA ASN A 353 11.52 8.27 -25.22
C ASN A 353 12.09 7.73 -26.56
N ASP A 354 13.13 6.89 -26.49
CA ASP A 354 13.67 6.14 -27.63
C ASP A 354 13.04 4.74 -27.70
N ILE A 355 11.78 4.72 -28.13
CA ILE A 355 10.97 3.49 -28.22
C ILE A 355 11.61 2.44 -29.14
N ALA A 356 12.33 2.88 -30.19
CA ALA A 356 12.97 1.96 -31.12
C ALA A 356 14.13 1.20 -30.44
N VAL A 357 14.97 1.91 -29.68
CA VAL A 357 16.06 1.31 -28.92
C VAL A 357 15.52 0.42 -27.79
N ALA A 358 14.48 0.87 -27.07
CA ALA A 358 13.84 0.05 -26.04
C ALA A 358 13.31 -1.28 -26.60
N CYS A 359 12.56 -1.24 -27.70
CA CYS A 359 12.07 -2.46 -28.37
C CYS A 359 13.21 -3.37 -28.83
N GLN A 360 14.33 -2.81 -29.29
CA GLN A 360 15.50 -3.62 -29.67
C GLN A 360 16.08 -4.36 -28.47
N HIS A 361 16.27 -3.68 -27.33
CA HIS A 361 16.76 -4.33 -26.11
C HIS A 361 15.84 -5.44 -25.61
N TYR A 362 14.52 -5.24 -25.64
CA TYR A 362 13.58 -6.31 -25.30
C TYR A 362 13.63 -7.50 -26.27
N ARG A 363 13.80 -7.26 -27.58
CA ARG A 363 13.99 -8.34 -28.55
C ARG A 363 15.30 -9.09 -28.31
N ASP A 364 16.37 -8.39 -27.99
CA ASP A 364 17.67 -8.99 -27.66
C ASP A 364 17.55 -9.85 -26.39
N MET A 365 16.81 -9.38 -25.37
CA MET A 365 16.50 -10.18 -24.18
C MET A 365 15.75 -11.46 -24.54
N LEU A 366 14.72 -11.39 -25.39
CA LEU A 366 13.94 -12.55 -25.82
C LEU A 366 14.72 -13.52 -26.71
N ALA A 367 15.75 -13.06 -27.40
CA ALA A 367 16.65 -13.92 -28.14
C ALA A 367 17.51 -14.80 -27.19
N ILE A 368 17.85 -14.29 -26.01
CA ILE A 368 18.62 -15.00 -24.98
C ILE A 368 17.69 -15.86 -24.10
N ASP A 369 16.59 -15.27 -23.62
CA ASP A 369 15.56 -15.94 -22.81
C ASP A 369 14.17 -15.74 -23.44
N PRO A 370 13.73 -16.67 -24.31
CA PRO A 370 12.42 -16.59 -24.98
C PRO A 370 11.22 -16.63 -24.03
N GLN A 371 11.39 -17.09 -22.78
CA GLN A 371 10.31 -17.22 -21.80
C GLN A 371 10.23 -16.02 -20.85
N ASN A 372 11.03 -14.97 -21.07
CA ASN A 372 11.03 -13.78 -20.24
C ASN A 372 9.69 -13.01 -20.37
N LYS A 373 8.80 -13.22 -19.40
CA LYS A 373 7.45 -12.61 -19.40
C LYS A 373 7.48 -11.09 -19.35
N ALA A 374 8.44 -10.49 -18.65
CA ALA A 374 8.55 -9.04 -18.55
C ALA A 374 8.84 -8.45 -19.94
N ALA A 375 9.87 -8.93 -20.61
CA ALA A 375 10.22 -8.48 -21.97
C ALA A 375 9.08 -8.70 -22.97
N GLN A 376 8.36 -9.83 -22.91
CA GLN A 376 7.18 -10.07 -23.76
C GLN A 376 6.08 -9.02 -23.52
N THR A 377 5.80 -8.71 -22.26
CA THR A 377 4.74 -7.75 -21.87
C THR A 377 5.09 -6.34 -22.30
N HIS A 378 6.31 -5.87 -22.00
CA HIS A 378 6.77 -4.53 -22.35
C HIS A 378 6.89 -4.34 -23.87
N LEU A 379 7.43 -5.32 -24.60
CA LEU A 379 7.52 -5.25 -26.06
C LEU A 379 6.13 -5.18 -26.72
N ALA A 380 5.20 -6.04 -26.31
CA ALA A 380 3.84 -6.04 -26.84
C ALA A 380 3.12 -4.71 -26.60
N TYR A 381 3.40 -4.05 -25.46
CA TYR A 381 2.88 -2.72 -25.16
C TYR A 381 3.49 -1.63 -26.05
N LEU A 382 4.81 -1.59 -26.18
CA LEU A 382 5.51 -0.57 -26.97
C LEU A 382 5.18 -0.67 -28.47
N GLU A 383 4.98 -1.88 -28.99
CA GLU A 383 4.56 -2.11 -30.38
C GLU A 383 3.12 -1.66 -30.67
N GLN A 384 2.26 -1.49 -29.65
CA GLN A 384 0.91 -0.93 -29.81
C GLN A 384 0.90 0.60 -29.89
N ILE A 385 1.97 1.26 -29.45
CA ILE A 385 2.05 2.73 -29.36
C ILE A 385 2.80 3.34 -30.56
N GLN A 386 3.54 2.53 -31.31
CA GLN A 386 4.10 2.88 -32.63
C GLN A 386 3.02 2.90 -33.71
#